data_AF-A0A533SI21-F1
#
_entry.id   AF-A0A533SI21-F1
#
_cell.length_a   1.000
_cell.length_b   1.000
_cell.length_c   1.000
_cell.angle_alpha   90.00
_cell.angle_beta   90.00
_cell.angle_gamma   90.00
#
_symmetry.space_group_name_H-M   'P 1'
#
loop_
_entity.id
_entity.type
_entity.pdbx_description
1 polymer ?
#
loop_
_entity_poly.entity_id
_entity_poly.type
_entity_poly.pdbx_seq_one_letter_code
_entity_poly.pdbx_strand_id
1 'polypeptide(L)'
;MRHFAPIHIPVLSFYLKDLYREVSTEWRGTCFLYLFVLLAVCLLPDMANVHRAYSAYVQNDLPPIIAQLPEISIRNGVASIAAPQPYFVNDPRTKKPLIILDTTGRYTSLKNSEAICLVTATAVLVKLGGQEAVSFPFEKGEHTSITRHTAAAWLETSRRYAAATFYPVVVASSFIFRVIQVLLLALAGVLFANTRGIRLPYLAQMRIAVVAITPGIIVLTVLDIAGLIIPYGPLWLFLSALAYQYFG
;
A
#
# COMPACT_ATOMS: atom_id res chain seq x y z
N MET A 1 -10.90 41.58 -0.94
CA MET A 1 -10.46 40.26 -1.46
C MET A 1 -11.17 39.19 -0.63
N ARG A 2 -11.77 38.17 -1.26
CA ARG A 2 -12.34 37.05 -0.50
C ARG A 2 -11.19 36.24 0.08
N HIS A 3 -11.36 35.70 1.28
CA HIS A 3 -10.37 34.85 1.92
C HIS A 3 -10.93 33.42 1.93
N PHE A 4 -10.29 32.49 1.24
CA PHE A 4 -10.78 31.11 1.17
C PHE A 4 -10.29 30.30 2.37
N ALA A 5 -11.21 29.74 3.14
CA ALA A 5 -10.86 28.77 4.17
C ALA A 5 -10.35 27.45 3.55
N PRO A 6 -9.40 26.74 4.19
CA PRO A 6 -8.82 25.50 3.65
C PRO A 6 -9.83 24.40 3.31
N ILE A 7 -10.99 24.38 3.96
CA ILE A 7 -12.07 23.43 3.70
C ILE A 7 -12.68 23.58 2.29
N HIS A 8 -12.52 24.73 1.65
CA HIS A 8 -13.05 24.97 0.30
C HIS A 8 -12.11 24.52 -0.82
N ILE A 9 -10.82 24.27 -0.53
CA ILE A 9 -9.83 23.88 -1.54
C ILE A 9 -10.25 22.64 -2.34
N PRO A 10 -10.76 21.54 -1.72
CA PRO A 10 -11.13 20.34 -2.46
C PRO A 10 -12.10 20.60 -3.62
N VAL A 11 -13.01 21.58 -3.47
CA VAL A 11 -13.99 21.92 -4.51
C VAL A 11 -13.48 23.05 -5.41
N LEU A 12 -12.93 24.12 -4.83
CA LEU A 12 -12.56 25.32 -5.58
C LEU A 12 -11.31 25.12 -6.46
N SER A 13 -10.44 24.17 -6.10
CA SER A 13 -9.26 23.81 -6.91
C SER A 13 -9.60 23.34 -8.31
N PHE A 14 -10.82 22.87 -8.56
CA PHE A 14 -11.22 22.42 -9.90
C PHE A 14 -11.31 23.56 -10.92
N TYR A 15 -11.68 24.78 -10.51
CA TYR A 15 -12.10 25.82 -11.45
C TYR A 15 -11.76 27.26 -11.06
N LEU A 16 -11.44 27.57 -9.79
CA LEU A 16 -11.35 28.96 -9.34
C LEU A 16 -9.91 29.50 -9.41
N LYS A 17 -9.60 30.29 -10.44
CA LYS A 17 -8.28 30.93 -10.60
C LYS A 17 -7.90 31.86 -9.44
N ASP A 18 -8.88 32.54 -8.85
CA ASP A 18 -8.64 33.44 -7.71
C ASP A 18 -8.08 32.69 -6.49
N LEU A 19 -8.43 31.41 -6.32
CA LEU A 19 -7.85 30.56 -5.28
C LEU A 19 -6.34 30.41 -5.47
N TYR A 20 -5.89 30.11 -6.70
CA TYR A 20 -4.47 29.94 -7.01
C TYR A 20 -3.68 31.22 -6.77
N ARG A 21 -4.26 32.38 -7.12
CA ARG A 21 -3.67 33.69 -6.84
C ARG A 21 -3.54 33.92 -5.33
N GLU A 22 -4.62 33.74 -4.57
CA GLU A 22 -4.61 33.94 -3.12
C GLU A 22 -3.62 33.00 -2.41
N VAL A 23 -3.57 31.73 -2.83
CA VAL A 23 -2.64 30.74 -2.27
C VAL A 23 -1.18 31.13 -2.52
N SER A 24 -0.89 31.80 -3.64
CA SER A 24 0.46 32.28 -3.95
C SER A 24 0.89 33.48 -3.11
N THR A 25 -0.03 34.40 -2.78
CA THR A 25 0.29 35.68 -2.13
C THR A 25 0.01 35.70 -0.62
N GLU A 26 -1.12 35.17 -0.18
CA GLU A 26 -1.63 35.37 1.19
C GLU A 26 -1.28 34.21 2.14
N TRP A 27 -1.12 33.00 1.60
CA TRP A 27 -0.98 31.80 2.42
C TRP A 27 0.43 31.64 2.98
N ARG A 28 0.53 31.13 4.22
CA ARG A 28 1.81 30.87 4.89
C ARG A 28 2.12 29.37 4.92
N GLY A 29 3.41 29.02 4.87
CA GLY A 29 3.89 27.64 4.91
C GLY A 29 3.82 26.92 3.56
N THR A 30 3.80 25.57 3.60
CA THR A 30 3.91 24.69 2.41
C THR A 30 2.60 24.04 1.97
N CYS A 31 1.51 24.18 2.75
CA CYS A 31 0.25 23.43 2.58
C CYS A 31 0.37 21.91 2.72
N PHE A 32 1.47 21.37 3.25
CA PHE A 32 1.65 19.93 3.38
C PHE A 32 0.73 19.26 4.40
N LEU A 33 0.36 19.95 5.48
CA LEU A 33 -0.65 19.43 6.40
C LEU A 33 -2.00 19.23 5.72
N TYR A 34 -2.40 20.16 4.85
CA TYR A 34 -3.60 20.02 4.03
C TYR A 34 -3.49 18.82 3.10
N LEU A 35 -2.37 18.65 2.40
CA LEU A 35 -2.13 17.50 1.53
C LEU A 35 -2.21 16.17 2.31
N PHE A 36 -1.63 16.11 3.51
CA PHE A 36 -1.70 14.93 4.38
C PHE A 36 -3.14 14.58 4.76
N VAL A 37 -3.93 15.57 5.19
CA VAL A 37 -5.35 15.37 5.55
C VAL A 37 -6.18 14.96 4.34
N LEU A 38 -5.96 15.58 3.18
CA LEU A 38 -6.62 15.20 1.92
C LEU A 38 -6.34 13.73 1.60
N LEU A 39 -5.09 13.30 1.65
CA LEU A 39 -4.70 11.92 1.38
C LEU A 39 -5.29 10.94 2.40
N ALA A 40 -5.26 11.28 3.69
CA ALA A 40 -5.89 10.46 4.71
C ALA A 40 -7.37 10.22 4.39
N VAL A 41 -8.13 11.27 4.09
CA VAL A 41 -9.56 11.13 3.75
C VAL A 41 -9.75 10.32 2.46
N CYS A 42 -9.00 10.64 1.41
CA CYS A 42 -9.13 10.00 0.10
C CYS A 42 -8.74 8.51 0.10
N LEU A 43 -7.86 8.06 1.00
CA LEU A 43 -7.41 6.66 1.08
C LEU A 43 -8.29 5.78 1.96
N LEU A 44 -9.25 6.33 2.71
CA LEU A 44 -10.18 5.56 3.54
C LEU A 44 -10.99 4.53 2.73
N PRO A 45 -11.61 4.88 1.58
CA PRO A 45 -12.42 3.94 0.81
C PRO A 45 -11.59 2.78 0.27
N ASP A 46 -10.39 3.06 -0.23
CA ASP A 46 -9.47 2.03 -0.73
C ASP A 46 -9.07 1.07 0.39
N MET A 47 -8.73 1.59 1.57
CA MET A 47 -8.38 0.75 2.70
C MET A 47 -9.59 -0.08 3.19
N ALA A 48 -10.79 0.48 3.15
CA ALA A 48 -12.01 -0.27 3.44
C ALA A 48 -12.24 -1.40 2.42
N ASN A 49 -11.96 -1.19 1.13
CA ASN A 49 -12.03 -2.21 0.10
C ASN A 49 -11.01 -3.34 0.34
N VAL A 50 -9.74 -2.98 0.61
CA VAL A 50 -8.68 -3.94 0.91
C VAL A 50 -9.01 -4.74 2.17
N HIS A 51 -9.50 -4.09 3.23
CA HIS A 51 -9.89 -4.77 4.47
C HIS A 51 -11.06 -5.74 4.25
N ARG A 52 -12.06 -5.36 3.45
CA ARG A 52 -13.18 -6.24 3.08
C ARG A 52 -12.71 -7.46 2.29
N ALA A 53 -11.89 -7.25 1.26
CA ALA A 53 -11.33 -8.33 0.45
C ALA A 53 -10.48 -9.29 1.29
N TYR A 54 -9.59 -8.76 2.14
CA TYR A 54 -8.78 -9.56 3.04
C TYR A 54 -9.63 -10.32 4.07
N SER A 55 -10.65 -9.67 4.64
CA SER A 55 -11.57 -10.33 5.58
C SER A 55 -12.34 -11.47 4.92
N ALA A 56 -12.84 -11.27 3.70
CA ALA A 56 -13.51 -12.31 2.94
C ALA A 56 -12.56 -13.48 2.63
N TYR A 57 -11.30 -13.21 2.28
CA TYR A 57 -10.29 -14.23 2.05
C TYR A 57 -10.00 -15.06 3.32
N VAL A 58 -9.83 -14.40 4.47
CA VAL A 58 -9.59 -15.07 5.76
C VAL A 58 -10.77 -15.96 6.17
N GLN A 59 -12.00 -15.51 5.91
CA GLN A 59 -13.21 -16.23 6.34
C GLN A 59 -13.66 -17.32 5.38
N ASN A 60 -13.44 -17.16 4.07
CA ASN A 60 -14.00 -18.06 3.06
C ASN A 60 -12.94 -18.95 2.39
N ASP A 61 -11.74 -18.44 2.14
CA ASP A 61 -10.74 -19.13 1.32
C ASP A 61 -9.66 -19.84 2.15
N LEU A 62 -9.29 -19.29 3.31
CA LEU A 62 -8.27 -19.87 4.19
C LEU A 62 -8.71 -21.10 5.02
N PRO A 63 -9.97 -21.24 5.50
CA PRO A 63 -10.33 -22.38 6.34
C PRO A 63 -10.05 -23.77 5.72
N PRO A 64 -10.34 -24.03 4.43
CA PRO A 64 -9.99 -25.30 3.79
C PRO A 64 -8.47 -25.55 3.67
N ILE A 65 -7.66 -24.49 3.66
CA ILE A 65 -6.19 -24.60 3.67
C ILE A 65 -5.72 -24.94 5.09
N ILE A 66 -6.24 -24.24 6.11
CA ILE A 66 -5.89 -24.49 7.52
C ILE A 66 -6.28 -25.91 7.94
N ALA A 67 -7.41 -26.42 7.45
CA ALA A 67 -7.87 -27.78 7.73
C ALA A 67 -6.87 -28.87 7.31
N GLN A 68 -6.04 -28.59 6.29
CA GLN A 68 -4.99 -29.51 5.82
C GLN A 68 -3.70 -29.41 6.66
N LEU A 69 -3.52 -28.38 7.49
CA LEU A 69 -2.28 -28.22 8.24
C LEU A 69 -2.13 -29.34 9.29
N PRO A 70 -1.02 -30.10 9.26
CA PRO A 70 -0.63 -30.95 10.38
C PRO A 70 -0.11 -30.08 11.54
N GLU A 71 0.07 -30.68 12.71
CA GLU A 71 0.76 -30.02 13.80
C GLU A 71 2.25 -29.85 13.46
N ILE A 72 2.75 -28.63 13.63
CA ILE A 72 4.16 -28.27 13.46
C ILE A 72 4.70 -27.82 14.81
N SER A 73 5.70 -28.52 15.34
CA SER A 73 6.36 -28.17 16.60
C SER A 73 7.74 -27.59 16.33
N ILE A 74 8.01 -26.39 16.82
CA ILE A 74 9.33 -25.75 16.77
C ILE A 74 9.93 -25.84 18.17
N ARG A 75 11.10 -26.48 18.29
CA ARG A 75 11.85 -26.59 19.54
C ARG A 75 13.31 -26.24 19.28
N ASN A 76 13.80 -25.22 19.97
CA ASN A 76 15.19 -24.76 19.87
C ASN A 76 15.63 -24.45 18.42
N GLY A 77 14.74 -23.83 17.64
CA GLY A 77 15.01 -23.49 16.24
C GLY A 77 14.95 -24.67 15.26
N VAL A 78 14.41 -25.82 15.69
CA VAL A 78 14.19 -26.99 14.84
C VAL A 78 12.70 -27.31 14.78
N ALA A 79 12.12 -27.27 13.59
CA ALA A 79 10.75 -27.68 13.32
C ALA A 79 10.65 -29.20 13.13
N SER A 80 9.55 -29.78 13.61
CA SER A 80 9.11 -31.14 13.35
C SER A 80 7.64 -31.16 12.97
N ILE A 81 7.25 -32.11 12.11
CA ILE A 81 5.89 -32.21 11.54
C ILE A 81 5.30 -33.56 11.91
N ALA A 82 4.09 -33.56 12.48
CA ALA A 82 3.35 -34.76 12.87
C ALA A 82 2.58 -35.38 11.68
N ALA A 83 3.25 -35.62 10.56
CA ALA A 83 2.67 -36.25 9.36
C ALA A 83 3.77 -36.93 8.51
N PRO A 84 3.42 -37.90 7.65
CA PRO A 84 4.34 -38.46 6.67
C PRO A 84 4.88 -37.36 5.74
N GLN A 85 6.20 -37.34 5.54
CA GLN A 85 6.90 -36.26 4.84
C GLN A 85 7.49 -36.74 3.50
N PRO A 86 7.60 -35.86 2.49
CA PRO A 86 7.12 -34.47 2.45
C PRO A 86 5.58 -34.40 2.45
N TYR A 87 5.03 -33.45 3.20
CA TYR A 87 3.58 -33.21 3.27
C TYR A 87 3.20 -32.00 2.43
N PHE A 88 2.13 -32.11 1.65
CA PHE A 88 1.68 -31.06 0.73
C PHE A 88 0.33 -30.51 1.16
N VAL A 89 0.26 -29.20 1.38
CA VAL A 89 -1.00 -28.47 1.51
C VAL A 89 -1.34 -27.94 0.13
N ASN A 90 -2.47 -28.37 -0.42
CA ASN A 90 -2.87 -28.04 -1.76
C ASN A 90 -3.89 -26.91 -1.77
N ASP A 91 -3.84 -26.10 -2.82
CA ASP A 91 -4.90 -25.12 -3.10
C ASP A 91 -6.22 -25.88 -3.35
N PRO A 92 -7.30 -25.55 -2.61
CA PRO A 92 -8.58 -26.25 -2.73
C PRO A 92 -9.21 -26.18 -4.13
N ARG A 93 -8.95 -25.11 -4.88
CA ARG A 93 -9.51 -24.83 -6.21
C ARG A 93 -8.67 -25.46 -7.31
N THR A 94 -7.36 -25.27 -7.29
CA THR A 94 -6.47 -25.71 -8.38
C THR A 94 -5.87 -27.09 -8.16
N LYS A 95 -5.96 -27.62 -6.92
CA LYS A 95 -5.35 -28.88 -6.47
C LYS A 95 -3.82 -28.93 -6.56
N LYS A 96 -3.18 -27.82 -6.90
CA LYS A 96 -1.73 -27.68 -6.97
C LYS A 96 -1.13 -27.45 -5.57
N PRO A 97 0.12 -27.86 -5.33
CA PRO A 97 0.78 -27.66 -4.04
C PRO A 97 0.98 -26.18 -3.78
N LEU A 98 0.41 -25.70 -2.67
CA LEU A 98 0.55 -24.32 -2.19
C LEU A 98 1.68 -24.20 -1.16
N ILE A 99 1.72 -25.15 -0.21
CA ILE A 99 2.72 -25.21 0.86
C ILE A 99 3.32 -26.62 0.89
N ILE A 100 4.65 -26.70 0.98
CA ILE A 100 5.40 -27.94 1.19
C ILE A 100 5.92 -27.93 2.63
N LEU A 101 5.67 -29.00 3.37
CA LEU A 101 6.20 -29.18 4.72
C LEU A 101 7.16 -30.36 4.68
N ASP A 102 8.45 -30.08 4.85
CA ASP A 102 9.51 -31.09 4.75
C ASP A 102 10.72 -30.77 5.64
N THR A 103 10.76 -31.38 6.81
CA THR A 103 11.88 -31.33 7.75
C THR A 103 12.91 -32.43 7.49
N THR A 104 12.72 -33.30 6.48
CA THR A 104 13.69 -34.38 6.13
C THR A 104 14.83 -33.89 5.26
N GLY A 105 14.67 -32.73 4.60
CA GLY A 105 15.66 -32.15 3.70
C GLY A 105 15.58 -32.64 2.26
N ARG A 106 14.50 -33.33 1.86
CA ARG A 106 14.26 -33.72 0.46
C ARG A 106 13.99 -32.50 -0.42
N TYR A 107 13.30 -31.49 0.11
CA TYR A 107 13.08 -30.18 -0.48
C TYR A 107 13.87 -29.14 0.31
N THR A 108 14.82 -28.49 -0.37
CA THR A 108 15.65 -27.41 0.19
C THR A 108 15.42 -26.06 -0.50
N SER A 109 14.63 -26.04 -1.58
CA SER A 109 14.30 -24.81 -2.30
C SER A 109 12.92 -24.91 -2.95
N LEU A 110 12.35 -23.74 -3.26
CA LEU A 110 11.14 -23.60 -4.07
C LEU A 110 11.45 -23.42 -5.57
N LYS A 111 12.71 -23.62 -6.00
CA LYS A 111 13.08 -23.51 -7.42
C LYS A 111 12.34 -24.59 -8.22
N ASN A 112 11.74 -24.19 -9.35
CA ASN A 112 10.91 -25.05 -10.20
C ASN A 112 9.68 -25.69 -9.50
N SER A 113 9.24 -25.13 -8.36
CA SER A 113 8.00 -25.51 -7.71
C SER A 113 6.92 -24.45 -7.94
N GLU A 114 5.67 -24.90 -8.03
CA GLU A 114 4.49 -24.03 -8.01
C GLU A 114 4.13 -23.59 -6.58
N ALA A 115 4.64 -24.28 -5.57
CA ALA A 115 4.42 -23.93 -4.17
C ALA A 115 5.02 -22.55 -3.85
N ILE A 116 4.30 -21.80 -3.02
CA ILE A 116 4.73 -20.46 -2.59
C ILE A 116 5.44 -20.49 -1.24
N CYS A 117 5.33 -21.59 -0.50
CA CYS A 117 5.90 -21.74 0.83
C CYS A 117 6.51 -23.13 1.02
N LEU A 118 7.70 -23.20 1.62
CA LEU A 118 8.37 -24.43 2.05
C LEU A 118 8.78 -24.28 3.51
N VAL A 119 8.29 -25.16 4.37
CA VAL A 119 8.72 -25.25 5.77
C VAL A 119 9.76 -26.36 5.88
N THR A 120 10.98 -26.00 6.23
CA THR A 120 12.10 -26.93 6.46
C THR A 120 12.32 -27.16 7.95
N ALA A 121 13.32 -27.97 8.32
CA ALA A 121 13.71 -28.14 9.71
C ALA A 121 14.16 -26.83 10.38
N THR A 122 14.76 -25.89 9.65
CA THR A 122 15.42 -24.72 10.24
C THR A 122 14.89 -23.38 9.75
N ALA A 123 14.05 -23.37 8.72
CA ALA A 123 13.55 -22.12 8.14
C ALA A 123 12.22 -22.32 7.39
N VAL A 124 11.48 -21.22 7.24
CA VAL A 124 10.39 -21.09 6.27
C VAL A 124 10.90 -20.32 5.06
N LEU A 125 10.76 -20.89 3.87
CA LEU A 125 11.08 -20.24 2.61
C LEU A 125 9.78 -19.78 1.95
N VAL A 126 9.69 -18.50 1.59
CA VAL A 126 8.50 -17.91 0.97
C VAL A 126 8.86 -17.28 -0.37
N LYS A 127 8.13 -17.66 -1.42
CA LYS A 127 8.24 -17.09 -2.75
C LYS A 127 7.31 -15.89 -2.88
N LEU A 128 7.88 -14.68 -2.99
CA LEU A 128 7.14 -13.44 -3.19
C LEU A 128 7.15 -13.06 -4.67
N GLY A 129 5.98 -13.01 -5.32
CA GLY A 129 5.82 -12.41 -6.65
C GLY A 129 6.69 -12.98 -7.76
N GLY A 130 6.97 -14.30 -7.75
CA GLY A 130 7.80 -14.94 -8.78
C GLY A 130 9.31 -14.80 -8.60
N GLN A 131 9.77 -14.10 -7.56
CA GLN A 131 11.19 -13.93 -7.25
C GLN A 131 11.79 -15.15 -6.53
N GLU A 132 13.10 -15.11 -6.26
CA GLU A 132 13.75 -16.11 -5.41
C GLU A 132 13.09 -16.15 -4.02
N ALA A 133 13.08 -17.33 -3.43
CA ALA A 133 12.45 -17.51 -2.13
C ALA A 133 13.28 -16.81 -1.04
N VAL A 134 12.61 -16.04 -0.19
CA VAL A 134 13.21 -15.43 1.00
C VAL A 134 13.13 -16.45 2.12
N SER A 135 14.27 -16.66 2.80
CA SER A 135 14.37 -17.61 3.91
C SER A 135 14.24 -16.91 5.26
N PHE A 136 13.32 -17.37 6.08
CA PHE A 136 13.08 -16.94 7.45
C PHE A 136 13.52 -18.06 8.41
N PRO A 137 14.75 -18.00 8.96
CA PRO A 137 15.24 -19.02 9.88
C PRO A 137 14.49 -18.98 11.21
N PHE A 138 14.30 -20.14 11.84
CA PHE A 138 13.75 -20.22 13.19
C PHE A 138 14.78 -19.76 14.23
N GLU A 139 14.32 -19.02 15.24
CA GLU A 139 15.21 -18.50 16.27
C GLU A 139 15.61 -19.59 17.28
N LYS A 140 16.88 -19.55 17.71
CA LYS A 140 17.37 -20.45 18.77
C LYS A 140 16.70 -20.05 20.09
N GLY A 141 15.95 -20.98 20.66
CA GLY A 141 15.16 -20.76 21.89
C GLY A 141 13.66 -20.64 21.65
N GLU A 142 13.22 -20.65 20.38
CA GLU A 142 11.79 -20.67 20.05
C GLU A 142 11.16 -22.03 20.39
N HIS A 143 10.10 -21.99 21.19
CA HIS A 143 9.33 -23.14 21.64
C HIS A 143 7.85 -22.87 21.35
N THR A 144 7.39 -23.25 20.17
CA THR A 144 6.02 -22.96 19.69
C THR A 144 5.44 -24.18 19.00
N SER A 145 4.16 -24.48 19.24
CA SER A 145 3.39 -25.42 18.42
C SER A 145 2.40 -24.65 17.56
N ILE A 146 2.56 -24.79 16.23
CA ILE A 146 1.64 -24.26 15.24
C ILE A 146 0.60 -25.36 14.97
N THR A 147 -0.55 -25.17 15.60
CA THR A 147 -1.74 -26.00 15.38
C THR A 147 -2.72 -25.26 14.46
N ARG A 148 -3.75 -25.97 13.99
CA ARG A 148 -4.86 -25.35 13.26
C ARG A 148 -5.53 -24.22 14.05
N HIS A 149 -5.68 -24.41 15.36
CA HIS A 149 -6.24 -23.41 16.26
C HIS A 149 -5.34 -22.17 16.33
N THR A 150 -4.02 -22.36 16.51
CA THR A 150 -3.05 -21.26 16.55
C THR A 150 -3.06 -20.48 15.23
N ALA A 151 -3.04 -21.18 14.09
CA ALA A 151 -3.07 -20.57 12.77
C ALA A 151 -4.37 -19.77 12.54
N ALA A 152 -5.53 -20.33 12.90
CA ALA A 152 -6.80 -19.63 12.81
C ALA A 152 -6.85 -18.38 13.71
N ALA A 153 -6.35 -18.48 14.95
CA ALA A 153 -6.30 -17.35 15.88
C ALA A 153 -5.40 -16.22 15.36
N TRP A 154 -4.24 -16.55 14.78
CA TRP A 154 -3.36 -15.55 14.15
C TRP A 154 -4.01 -14.87 12.97
N LEU A 155 -4.71 -15.62 12.11
CA LEU A 155 -5.43 -15.05 10.96
C LEU A 155 -6.59 -14.17 11.36
N GLU A 156 -7.31 -14.52 12.43
CA GLU A 156 -8.39 -13.67 12.94
C GLU A 156 -7.83 -12.39 13.59
N THR A 157 -6.70 -12.51 14.30
CA THR A 157 -5.99 -11.36 14.85
C THR A 157 -5.48 -10.45 13.73
N SER A 158 -4.85 -11.01 12.69
CA SER A 158 -4.36 -10.24 11.55
C SER A 158 -5.52 -9.58 10.81
N ARG A 159 -6.63 -10.28 10.59
CA ARG A 159 -7.86 -9.71 10.00
C ARG A 159 -8.32 -8.48 10.75
N ARG A 160 -8.39 -8.54 12.09
CA ARG A 160 -8.87 -7.45 12.94
C ARG A 160 -7.96 -6.22 12.93
N TYR A 161 -6.64 -6.42 12.96
CA TYR A 161 -5.68 -5.32 13.16
C TYR A 161 -4.98 -4.86 11.90
N ALA A 162 -4.94 -5.66 10.82
CA ALA A 162 -4.19 -5.33 9.60
C ALA A 162 -4.53 -3.94 9.06
N ALA A 163 -5.81 -3.59 8.93
CA ALA A 163 -6.21 -2.29 8.41
C ALA A 163 -5.70 -1.14 9.31
N ALA A 164 -5.88 -1.24 10.63
CA ALA A 164 -5.41 -0.22 11.56
C ALA A 164 -3.88 -0.08 11.56
N THR A 165 -3.15 -1.19 11.42
CA THR A 165 -1.68 -1.21 11.40
C THR A 165 -1.10 -0.68 10.09
N PHE A 166 -1.64 -1.10 8.94
CA PHE A 166 -1.09 -0.75 7.63
C PHE A 166 -1.58 0.62 7.13
N TYR A 167 -2.73 1.11 7.58
CA TYR A 167 -3.28 2.38 7.09
C TYR A 167 -2.34 3.58 7.31
N PRO A 168 -1.74 3.79 8.49
CA PRO A 168 -0.77 4.87 8.68
C PRO A 168 0.43 4.76 7.74
N VAL A 169 0.90 3.54 7.46
CA VAL A 169 2.02 3.29 6.55
C VAL A 169 1.63 3.67 5.13
N VAL A 170 0.45 3.25 4.65
CA VAL A 170 -0.05 3.59 3.31
C VAL A 170 -0.22 5.10 3.15
N VAL A 171 -0.82 5.78 4.13
CA VAL A 171 -0.98 7.25 4.10
C VAL A 171 0.39 7.94 4.11
N ALA A 172 1.32 7.51 4.96
CA ALA A 172 2.67 8.10 5.04
C ALA A 172 3.46 7.88 3.75
N SER A 173 3.45 6.68 3.18
CA SER A 173 4.11 6.37 1.91
C SER A 173 3.53 7.19 0.75
N SER A 174 2.19 7.29 0.66
CA SER A 174 1.52 8.14 -0.33
C SER A 174 1.89 9.61 -0.15
N PHE A 175 1.88 10.10 1.09
CA PHE A 175 2.25 11.48 1.40
C PHE A 175 3.69 11.81 1.00
N ILE A 176 4.65 10.96 1.33
CA ILE A 176 6.06 11.15 0.94
C ILE A 176 6.18 11.20 -0.60
N PHE A 177 5.53 10.27 -1.28
CA PHE A 177 5.50 10.25 -2.75
C PHE A 177 4.92 11.56 -3.33
N ARG A 178 3.82 12.07 -2.78
CA ARG A 178 3.20 13.33 -3.22
C ARG A 178 4.03 14.56 -2.88
N VAL A 179 4.73 14.58 -1.75
CA VAL A 179 5.65 15.66 -1.41
C VAL A 179 6.77 15.74 -2.46
N ILE A 180 7.37 14.60 -2.84
CA ILE A 180 8.38 14.57 -3.90
C ILE A 180 7.79 15.10 -5.22
N GLN A 181 6.58 14.66 -5.59
CA GLN A 181 5.90 15.14 -6.78
C GLN A 181 5.66 16.66 -6.76
N VAL A 182 5.22 17.21 -5.62
CA VAL A 182 5.00 18.65 -5.44
C VAL A 182 6.29 19.44 -5.56
N LEU A 183 7.41 18.93 -5.02
CA LEU A 183 8.71 19.60 -5.13
C LEU A 183 9.17 19.69 -6.60
N LEU A 184 8.95 18.62 -7.38
CA LEU A 184 9.24 18.60 -8.82
C LEU A 184 8.31 19.55 -9.60
N LEU A 185 7.01 19.55 -9.30
CA LEU A 185 6.04 20.47 -9.90
C LEU A 185 6.33 21.93 -9.55
N ALA A 186 6.76 22.23 -8.33
CA ALA A 186 7.14 23.57 -7.93
C ALA A 186 8.36 24.08 -8.73
N LEU A 187 9.32 23.19 -9.03
CA LEU A 187 10.46 23.52 -9.88
C LEU A 187 10.01 23.84 -11.32
N ALA A 188 9.10 23.04 -11.88
CA ALA A 188 8.48 23.33 -13.18
C ALA A 188 7.72 24.67 -13.17
N GLY A 189 6.99 24.96 -12.08
CA GLY A 189 6.30 26.24 -11.88
C GLY A 189 7.22 27.46 -11.90
N VAL A 190 8.43 27.35 -11.33
CA VAL A 190 9.45 28.42 -11.44
C VAL A 190 9.85 28.66 -12.89
N LEU A 191 10.07 27.59 -13.67
CA LEU A 191 10.41 27.71 -15.10
C LEU A 191 9.30 28.41 -15.88
N PHE A 192 8.04 28.08 -15.61
CA PHE A 192 6.88 28.72 -16.26
C PHE A 192 6.64 30.17 -15.81
N ALA A 193 6.92 30.50 -14.56
CA ALA A 193 6.79 31.88 -14.08
C ALA A 193 7.82 32.79 -14.77
N ASN A 194 9.05 32.28 -14.94
CA ASN A 194 10.13 32.99 -15.64
C ASN A 194 9.80 33.28 -17.11
N THR A 195 9.16 32.35 -17.83
CA THR A 195 8.75 32.59 -19.23
C THR A 195 7.68 33.67 -19.38
N ARG A 196 6.94 33.98 -18.30
CA ARG A 196 5.92 35.04 -18.27
C ARG A 196 6.37 36.33 -17.59
N GLY A 197 7.64 36.42 -17.19
CA GLY A 197 8.18 37.58 -16.48
C GLY A 197 7.65 37.77 -15.05
N ILE A 198 7.00 36.75 -14.48
CA ILE A 198 6.49 36.78 -13.10
C ILE A 198 7.52 36.09 -12.20
N ARG A 199 7.94 36.77 -11.12
CA ARG A 199 8.82 36.17 -10.10
C ARG A 199 8.01 35.80 -8.88
N LEU A 200 7.81 34.49 -8.67
CA LEU A 200 7.23 33.94 -7.45
C LEU A 200 8.29 33.16 -6.67
N PRO A 201 8.32 33.28 -5.34
CA PRO A 201 9.23 32.47 -4.52
C PRO A 201 8.87 30.99 -4.64
N TYR A 202 9.87 30.11 -4.51
CA TYR A 202 9.68 28.65 -4.60
C TYR A 202 8.59 28.13 -3.65
N LEU A 203 8.50 28.69 -2.44
CA LEU A 203 7.44 28.35 -1.49
C LEU A 203 6.03 28.68 -2.01
N ALA A 204 5.85 29.76 -2.78
CA ALA A 204 4.56 30.05 -3.41
C ALA A 204 4.26 29.02 -4.51
N GLN A 205 5.27 28.63 -5.30
CA GLN A 205 5.13 27.58 -6.32
C GLN A 205 4.76 26.22 -5.73
N MET A 206 5.32 25.87 -4.57
CA MET A 206 4.94 24.66 -3.83
C MET A 206 3.47 24.70 -3.40
N ARG A 207 2.99 25.83 -2.86
CA ARG A 207 1.59 25.98 -2.45
C ARG A 207 0.64 25.83 -3.64
N ILE A 208 0.96 26.47 -4.77
CA ILE A 208 0.22 26.31 -6.04
C ILE A 208 0.24 24.84 -6.47
N ALA A 209 1.39 24.16 -6.43
CA ALA A 209 1.51 22.76 -6.82
C ALA A 209 0.62 21.84 -5.95
N VAL A 210 0.57 22.05 -4.63
CA VAL A 210 -0.33 21.30 -3.72
C VAL A 210 -1.80 21.47 -4.13
N VAL A 211 -2.23 22.69 -4.43
CA VAL A 211 -3.60 22.95 -4.86
C VAL A 211 -3.85 22.38 -6.26
N ALA A 212 -2.86 22.41 -7.16
CA ALA A 212 -2.96 21.88 -8.51
C ALA A 212 -3.10 20.35 -8.58
N ILE A 213 -2.48 19.60 -7.66
CA ILE A 213 -2.64 18.13 -7.61
C ILE A 213 -3.96 17.69 -6.95
N THR A 214 -4.66 18.60 -6.24
CA THR A 214 -5.86 18.29 -5.46
C THR A 214 -7.01 17.73 -6.31
N PRO A 215 -7.43 18.36 -7.43
CA PRO A 215 -8.51 17.83 -8.26
C PRO A 215 -8.21 16.43 -8.75
N GLY A 216 -6.97 16.21 -9.16
CA GLY A 216 -6.54 14.92 -9.65
C GLY A 216 -6.62 13.82 -8.57
N ILE A 217 -6.14 14.09 -7.34
CA ILE A 217 -6.27 13.14 -6.22
C ILE A 217 -7.74 12.76 -6.01
N ILE A 218 -8.64 13.75 -5.96
CA ILE A 218 -10.06 13.52 -5.76
C ILE A 218 -10.67 12.71 -6.91
N VAL A 219 -10.35 13.05 -8.16
CA VAL A 219 -10.85 12.35 -9.35
C VAL A 219 -10.38 10.90 -9.36
N LEU A 220 -9.10 10.63 -9.10
CA LEU A 220 -8.63 9.24 -9.03
C LEU A 220 -9.35 8.47 -7.92
N THR A 221 -9.48 9.04 -6.72
CA THR A 221 -10.20 8.39 -5.64
C THR A 221 -11.65 8.07 -6.02
N VAL A 222 -12.36 8.99 -6.67
CA VAL A 222 -13.74 8.75 -7.13
C VAL A 222 -13.79 7.63 -8.18
N LEU A 223 -12.83 7.60 -9.10
CA LEU A 223 -12.75 6.57 -10.15
C LEU A 223 -12.38 5.20 -9.57
N ASP A 224 -11.47 5.16 -8.61
CA ASP A 224 -11.10 3.93 -7.89
C ASP A 224 -12.29 3.36 -7.11
N ILE A 225 -13.09 4.22 -6.45
CA ILE A 225 -14.36 3.82 -5.81
C ILE A 225 -15.35 3.27 -6.84
N ALA A 226 -15.39 3.85 -8.05
CA ALA A 226 -16.23 3.36 -9.14
C ALA A 226 -15.69 2.06 -9.79
N GLY A 227 -14.55 1.54 -9.34
CA GLY A 227 -13.91 0.34 -9.88
C GLY A 227 -13.22 0.57 -11.23
N LEU A 228 -12.94 1.83 -11.59
CA LEU A 228 -12.30 2.20 -12.84
C LEU A 228 -10.79 2.33 -12.65
N ILE A 229 -10.04 1.36 -13.16
CA ILE A 229 -8.58 1.39 -13.15
C ILE A 229 -8.09 2.29 -14.28
N ILE A 230 -7.47 3.41 -13.95
CA ILE A 230 -6.80 4.27 -14.94
C ILE A 230 -5.35 3.81 -15.14
N PRO A 231 -4.97 3.36 -16.34
CA PRO A 231 -3.57 3.08 -16.64
C PRO A 231 -2.73 4.34 -16.47
N TYR A 232 -1.60 4.23 -15.78
CA TYR A 232 -0.68 5.35 -15.53
C TYR A 232 -1.30 6.54 -14.78
N GLY A 233 -2.27 6.30 -13.87
CA GLY A 233 -2.91 7.34 -13.06
C GLY A 233 -1.97 8.43 -12.50
N PRO A 234 -0.81 8.10 -11.89
CA PRO A 234 0.14 9.09 -11.41
C PRO A 234 0.71 10.05 -12.48
N LEU A 235 0.86 9.57 -13.72
CA LEU A 235 1.30 10.39 -14.85
C LEU A 235 0.22 11.39 -15.24
N TRP A 236 -1.04 10.95 -15.32
CA TRP A 236 -2.17 11.84 -15.63
C TRP A 236 -2.33 12.95 -14.59
N LEU A 237 -2.14 12.62 -13.32
CA LEU A 237 -2.11 13.61 -12.24
C LEU A 237 -1.00 14.64 -12.38
N PHE A 238 0.19 14.16 -12.76
CA PHE A 238 1.33 15.03 -12.97
C PHE A 238 1.08 16.00 -14.14
N LEU A 239 0.56 15.48 -15.25
CA LEU A 239 0.22 16.28 -16.43
C LEU A 239 -0.92 17.28 -16.16
N SER A 240 -1.98 16.85 -15.44
CA SER A 240 -3.06 17.75 -15.07
C SER A 240 -2.57 18.87 -14.15
N ALA A 241 -1.72 18.55 -13.17
CA ALA A 241 -1.16 19.54 -12.27
C ALA A 241 -0.25 20.56 -12.98
N LEU A 242 0.55 20.10 -13.96
CA LEU A 242 1.32 21.00 -14.83
C LEU A 242 0.40 21.94 -15.62
N ALA A 243 -0.70 21.43 -16.17
CA ALA A 243 -1.69 22.26 -16.86
C ALA A 243 -2.32 23.29 -15.93
N TYR A 244 -2.71 22.89 -14.71
CA TYR A 244 -3.24 23.81 -13.70
C TYR A 244 -2.22 24.88 -13.29
N GLN A 245 -0.95 24.53 -13.10
CA GLN A 245 0.12 25.50 -12.83
C GLN A 245 0.39 26.45 -13.99
N TYR A 246 0.22 25.97 -15.23
CA TYR A 246 0.42 26.79 -16.41
C TYR A 246 -0.78 27.72 -16.67
N PHE A 247 -2.02 27.31 -16.44
CA PHE A 247 -3.20 28.11 -16.80
C PHE A 247 -3.86 28.87 -15.64
N GLY A 248 -3.61 28.44 -14.40
CA GLY A 248 -4.01 29.12 -13.16
C GLY A 248 -3.13 30.33 -12.88
#